data_AF-A0A8J7FEU7-F1
#
_entry.id   AF-A0A8J7FEU7-F1
#
_cell.length_a   1.000
_cell.length_b   1.000
_cell.length_c   1.000
_cell.angle_alpha   90.00
_cell.angle_beta   90.00
_cell.angle_gamma   90.00
#
_symmetry.space_group_name_H-M   'P 1'
#
loop_
_entity.id
_entity.type
_entity.pdbx_description
1 polymer ?
#
loop_
_entity_poly.entity_id
_entity_poly.type
_entity_poly.pdbx_seq_one_letter_code
_entity_poly.pdbx_strand_id
1 'polypeptide(L)'
;MKYVHKLYTQSSLAKELNVSTTTVRNWCKLADIKIPKRRSFFSCFDLELLACFYVANRFLRVGQFDYLQEVVNRGGLKLYVQEVRRTDLYRFLTEFLTPQEQDYFFVKILIEKLQEEKSNESVNSGTAA
;
A
#
# COMPACT_ATOMS: atom_id res chain seq x y z
N MET A 1 9.97 -0.15 9.90
CA MET A 1 9.17 0.68 8.99
C MET A 1 9.36 2.17 9.27
N LYS A 2 10.31 2.84 8.61
CA LYS A 2 10.66 4.24 8.95
C LYS A 2 9.49 5.21 8.73
N TYR A 3 8.65 4.95 7.73
CA TYR A 3 7.49 5.78 7.40
C TYR A 3 6.28 5.53 8.30
N VAL A 4 6.09 4.29 8.77
CA VAL A 4 4.95 3.92 9.62
C VAL A 4 5.13 4.36 11.08
N HIS A 5 6.35 4.67 11.50
CA HIS A 5 6.61 5.32 12.79
C HIS A 5 6.16 6.78 12.84
N LYS A 6 5.88 7.42 11.69
CA LYS A 6 5.38 8.79 11.62
C LYS A 6 3.85 8.78 11.62
N LEU A 7 3.25 9.53 12.55
CA LEU A 7 1.80 9.65 12.64
C LEU A 7 1.28 10.61 11.56
N TYR A 8 0.32 10.14 10.74
CA TYR A 8 -0.25 10.93 9.66
C TYR A 8 -1.69 11.32 9.94
N THR A 9 -1.97 12.62 9.97
CA THR A 9 -3.34 13.15 9.85
C THR A 9 -3.74 13.19 8.38
N GLN A 10 -5.02 13.38 8.08
CA GLN A 10 -5.49 13.61 6.70
C GLN A 10 -4.74 14.75 6.00
N SER A 11 -4.50 15.86 6.70
CA SER A 11 -3.80 17.02 6.13
C SER A 11 -2.31 16.77 5.91
N SER A 12 -1.63 16.10 6.85
CA SER A 12 -0.20 15.81 6.70
C SER A 12 0.04 14.72 5.65
N LEU A 13 -0.84 13.73 5.53
CA LEU A 13 -0.79 12.73 4.48
C LEU A 13 -1.00 13.35 3.10
N ALA A 14 -1.99 14.23 2.95
CA ALA A 14 -2.24 14.95 1.71
C ALA A 14 -1.03 15.79 1.29
N LYS A 15 -0.37 16.47 2.23
CA LYS A 15 0.87 17.21 2.00
C LYS A 15 2.03 16.31 1.55
N GLU A 16 2.23 15.17 2.24
CA GLU A 16 3.27 14.20 1.90
C GLU A 16 3.09 13.64 0.48
N LEU A 17 1.85 13.41 0.08
CA LEU A 17 1.48 12.88 -1.24
C LEU A 17 1.35 13.94 -2.34
N ASN A 18 1.49 15.23 -1.99
CA ASN A 18 1.24 16.37 -2.86
C ASN A 18 -0.15 16.31 -3.55
N VAL A 19 -1.19 15.98 -2.78
CA VAL A 19 -2.59 15.94 -3.25
C VAL A 19 -3.50 16.73 -2.32
N SER A 20 -4.76 16.92 -2.72
CA SER A 20 -5.75 17.53 -1.84
C SER A 20 -6.21 16.58 -0.73
N THR A 21 -6.65 17.13 0.40
CA THR A 21 -7.29 16.32 1.47
C THR A 21 -8.54 15.63 0.96
N THR A 22 -9.27 16.23 0.02
CA THR A 22 -10.42 15.62 -0.67
C THR A 22 -10.02 14.37 -1.45
N THR A 23 -8.86 14.39 -2.12
CA THR A 23 -8.31 13.23 -2.82
C THR A 23 -8.06 12.07 -1.86
N VAL A 24 -7.37 12.32 -0.75
CA VAL A 24 -7.14 11.32 0.30
C VAL A 24 -8.46 10.78 0.86
N ARG A 25 -9.45 11.66 1.08
CA ARG A 25 -10.78 11.26 1.55
C ARG A 25 -11.46 10.30 0.59
N ASN A 26 -11.39 10.60 -0.72
CA ASN A 26 -12.00 9.78 -1.74
C ASN A 26 -11.33 8.41 -1.85
N TRP A 27 -9.99 8.37 -1.79
CA TRP A 27 -9.26 7.10 -1.74
C TRP A 27 -9.65 6.25 -0.54
N CYS A 28 -9.79 6.85 0.66
CA CYS A 28 -10.27 6.12 1.82
C CYS A 28 -11.65 5.50 1.57
N LYS A 29 -12.59 6.26 0.99
CA LYS A 29 -13.92 5.73 0.67
C LYS A 29 -13.89 4.58 -0.33
N LEU A 30 -13.10 4.72 -1.40
CA LEU A 30 -13.00 3.73 -2.47
C LEU A 30 -12.26 2.45 -2.05
N ALA A 31 -11.37 2.57 -1.06
CA ALA A 31 -10.66 1.44 -0.46
C ALA A 31 -11.40 0.84 0.77
N ASP A 32 -12.61 1.30 1.07
CA ASP A 32 -13.40 0.91 2.26
C ASP A 32 -12.69 1.15 3.61
N ILE A 33 -11.92 2.24 3.69
CA ILE A 33 -11.18 2.66 4.88
C ILE A 33 -11.97 3.72 5.63
N LYS A 34 -12.18 3.48 6.93
CA LYS A 34 -12.79 4.47 7.82
C LYS A 34 -11.84 5.66 8.01
N ILE A 35 -12.24 6.81 7.48
CA ILE A 35 -11.47 8.04 7.62
C ILE A 35 -11.28 8.36 9.12
N PRO A 36 -10.04 8.65 9.58
CA PRO A 36 -9.79 9.05 10.95
C PRO A 36 -10.62 10.28 11.33
N LYS A 37 -11.08 10.34 12.58
CA LYS A 37 -11.77 11.52 13.12
C LYS A 37 -10.87 12.76 13.00
N ARG A 38 -11.47 13.96 13.06
CA ARG A 38 -10.72 15.22 13.04
C ARG A 38 -9.62 15.21 14.10
N ARG A 39 -8.37 15.53 13.70
CA ARG A 39 -7.14 15.47 14.54
C ARG A 39 -6.73 14.07 15.02
N SER A 40 -7.29 13.02 14.44
CA SER A 40 -6.82 11.65 14.62
C SER A 40 -5.86 11.25 13.51
N PHE A 41 -5.14 10.15 13.71
CA PHE A 41 -4.10 9.66 12.83
C PHE A 41 -4.56 8.40 12.11
N PHE A 42 -4.05 8.19 10.90
CA PHE A 42 -4.12 6.90 10.24
C PHE A 42 -3.31 5.88 11.02
N SER A 43 -3.86 4.68 11.17
CA SER A 43 -3.10 3.53 11.67
C SER A 43 -2.13 3.03 10.59
N CYS A 44 -1.17 2.21 11.02
CA CYS A 44 -0.27 1.50 10.12
C CYS A 44 -1.03 0.71 9.06
N PHE A 45 -2.12 0.07 9.49
CA PHE A 45 -2.98 -0.73 8.63
C PHE A 45 -3.73 0.13 7.61
N ASP A 46 -4.26 1.30 8.01
CA ASP A 46 -4.93 2.21 7.07
C ASP A 46 -3.97 2.71 5.98
N LEU A 47 -2.73 3.02 6.35
CA LEU A 47 -1.70 3.45 5.41
C LEU A 47 -1.32 2.34 4.42
N GLU A 48 -1.27 1.10 4.89
CA GLU A 48 -1.02 -0.07 4.04
C GLU A 48 -2.16 -0.31 3.05
N LEU A 49 -3.42 -0.23 3.50
CA LEU A 49 -4.59 -0.38 2.63
C LEU A 49 -4.63 0.74 1.58
N LEU A 50 -4.34 1.99 1.97
CA LEU A 50 -4.21 3.10 1.02
C LEU A 50 -3.06 2.87 0.04
N ALA A 51 -1.95 2.30 0.49
CA ALA A 51 -0.83 1.97 -0.38
C ALA A 51 -1.21 0.90 -1.41
N CYS A 52 -1.94 -0.14 -0.97
CA CYS A 52 -2.46 -1.17 -1.86
C CYS A 52 -3.42 -0.58 -2.92
N PHE A 53 -4.35 0.27 -2.48
CA PHE A 53 -5.26 0.99 -3.38
C PHE A 53 -4.51 1.84 -4.39
N TYR A 54 -3.51 2.61 -3.92
CA TYR A 54 -2.71 3.49 -4.77
C TYR A 54 -1.97 2.70 -5.85
N VAL A 55 -1.28 1.61 -5.47
CA VAL A 55 -0.53 0.79 -6.44
C VAL A 55 -1.45 0.13 -7.46
N ALA A 56 -2.59 -0.41 -7.02
CA ALA A 56 -3.57 -1.03 -7.91
C ALA A 56 -4.06 -0.05 -8.99
N ASN A 57 -4.42 1.16 -8.58
CA ASN A 57 -4.94 2.17 -9.50
C ASN A 57 -3.84 2.77 -10.39
N ARG A 58 -2.69 3.11 -9.80
CA ARG A 58 -1.64 3.86 -10.49
C ARG A 58 -0.84 3.01 -11.46
N PHE A 59 -0.46 1.80 -11.07
CA PHE A 59 0.49 0.97 -11.82
C PHE A 59 -0.14 -0.27 -12.46
N LEU A 60 -1.23 -0.76 -11.87
CA LEU A 60 -1.96 -1.91 -12.43
C LEU A 60 -3.22 -1.51 -13.22
N ARG A 61 -3.53 -0.20 -13.27
CA ARG A 61 -4.67 0.38 -14.01
C ARG A 61 -6.02 -0.22 -13.62
N VAL A 62 -6.16 -0.68 -12.37
CA VAL A 62 -7.45 -1.07 -11.81
C VAL A 62 -8.33 0.17 -11.71
N GLY A 63 -9.59 0.08 -12.13
CA GLY A 63 -10.56 1.17 -11.99
C GLY A 63 -10.81 1.48 -10.51
N GLN A 64 -10.90 2.77 -10.18
CA GLN A 64 -11.09 3.22 -8.79
C GLN A 64 -12.34 2.62 -8.12
N PHE A 65 -13.42 2.48 -8.89
CA PHE A 65 -14.68 1.91 -8.41
C PHE A 65 -14.70 0.37 -8.42
N ASP A 66 -13.77 -0.25 -9.16
CA ASP A 66 -13.69 -1.70 -9.29
C ASP A 66 -12.70 -2.30 -8.29
N TYR A 67 -11.90 -1.48 -7.61
CA TYR A 67 -10.83 -1.92 -6.70
C TYR A 67 -11.29 -2.98 -5.69
N LEU A 68 -12.44 -2.79 -5.04
CA LEU A 68 -12.93 -3.76 -4.05
C LEU A 68 -13.25 -5.11 -4.69
N GLN A 69 -13.87 -5.10 -5.88
CA GLN A 69 -14.27 -6.33 -6.58
C GLN A 69 -13.07 -7.04 -7.23
N GLU A 70 -12.22 -6.27 -7.91
CA GLU A 70 -11.11 -6.82 -8.69
C GLU A 70 -9.90 -7.18 -7.84
N VAL A 71 -9.67 -6.48 -6.73
CA VAL A 71 -8.47 -6.69 -5.91
C VAL A 71 -8.81 -7.28 -4.55
N VAL A 72 -9.68 -6.64 -3.76
CA VAL A 72 -9.93 -7.06 -2.38
C VAL A 72 -10.65 -8.42 -2.33
N ASN A 73 -11.73 -8.59 -3.08
CA ASN A 73 -12.51 -9.84 -3.10
C ASN A 73 -11.73 -11.02 -3.70
N ARG A 74 -10.69 -10.76 -4.50
CA ARG A 74 -9.78 -11.77 -5.04
C ARG A 74 -8.63 -12.13 -4.09
N GLY A 75 -8.67 -11.63 -2.86
CA GLY A 75 -7.67 -11.91 -1.82
C GLY A 75 -6.50 -10.92 -1.77
N GLY A 76 -6.69 -9.73 -2.33
CA GLY A 76 -5.81 -8.58 -2.13
C GLY A 76 -4.73 -8.41 -3.20
N LEU A 77 -3.95 -7.34 -3.03
CA LEU A 77 -3.00 -6.88 -4.06
C LEU A 77 -1.91 -7.92 -4.38
N LYS A 78 -1.46 -8.70 -3.40
CA LYS A 78 -0.45 -9.75 -3.60
C LYS A 78 -0.93 -10.80 -4.62
N LEU A 79 -2.13 -11.35 -4.40
CA LEU A 79 -2.73 -12.33 -5.30
C LEU A 79 -3.06 -11.72 -6.65
N TYR A 80 -3.63 -10.51 -6.66
CA TYR A 80 -3.94 -9.81 -7.90
C TYR A 80 -2.70 -9.63 -8.80
N VAL A 81 -1.57 -9.19 -8.26
CA VAL A 81 -0.31 -9.06 -9.03
C VAL A 81 0.19 -10.42 -9.53
N GLN A 82 0.11 -11.45 -8.70
CA GLN A 82 0.50 -12.81 -9.09
C GLN A 82 -0.32 -13.33 -10.27
N GLU A 83 -1.63 -13.05 -10.30
CA GLU A 83 -2.52 -13.44 -11.38
C GLU A 83 -2.26 -12.66 -12.67
N VAL A 84 -2.21 -11.32 -12.58
CA VAL A 84 -2.20 -10.44 -13.78
C VAL A 84 -0.81 -10.12 -14.31
N ARG A 85 0.22 -10.16 -13.46
CA ARG A 85 1.63 -9.89 -13.83
C ARG A 85 2.52 -11.12 -13.77
N ARG A 86 2.02 -12.26 -13.27
CA ARG A 86 2.78 -13.52 -13.14
C ARG A 86 4.08 -13.34 -12.34
N THR A 87 4.07 -12.46 -11.34
CA THR A 87 5.19 -12.17 -10.46
C THR A 87 4.69 -11.88 -9.04
N ASP A 88 5.54 -11.94 -8.03
CA ASP A 88 5.17 -11.53 -6.68
C ASP A 88 5.18 -10.00 -6.52
N LEU A 89 4.42 -9.50 -5.54
CA LEU A 89 4.28 -8.07 -5.32
C LEU A 89 5.62 -7.37 -5.04
N TYR A 90 6.55 -8.03 -4.32
CA TYR A 90 7.84 -7.41 -4.02
C TYR A 90 8.65 -7.20 -5.30
N ARG A 91 8.81 -8.25 -6.11
CA ARG A 91 9.48 -8.14 -7.42
C ARG A 91 8.81 -7.13 -8.32
N PHE A 92 7.47 -7.11 -8.38
CA PHE A 92 6.76 -6.08 -9.15
C PHE A 92 7.17 -4.66 -8.73
N LEU A 93 7.20 -4.38 -7.43
CA LEU A 93 7.52 -3.06 -6.93
C LEU A 93 9.01 -2.69 -7.09
N THR A 94 9.93 -3.65 -7.05
CA THR A 94 11.39 -3.37 -7.07
C THR A 94 12.06 -3.53 -8.43
N GLU A 95 11.49 -4.34 -9.32
CA GLU A 95 12.10 -4.66 -10.62
C GLU A 95 11.32 -4.08 -11.81
N PHE A 96 10.00 -3.88 -11.68
CA PHE A 96 9.15 -3.41 -12.79
C PHE A 96 8.80 -1.92 -12.71
N LEU A 97 8.92 -1.30 -11.53
CA LEU A 97 8.77 0.14 -11.36
C LEU A 97 10.11 0.85 -11.59
N THR A 98 10.08 2.04 -12.19
CA THR A 98 11.26 2.89 -12.33
C THR A 98 11.77 3.36 -10.96
N PRO A 99 13.06 3.74 -10.82
CA PRO A 99 13.59 4.27 -9.56
C PRO A 99 12.78 5.47 -9.02
N GLN A 100 12.24 6.30 -9.90
CA GLN A 100 11.40 7.44 -9.52
C GLN A 100 10.03 6.99 -8.97
N GLU A 101 9.44 5.94 -9.52
CA GLU A 101 8.17 5.39 -9.04
C GLU A 101 8.34 4.62 -7.74
N GLN A 102 9.48 3.95 -7.55
CA GLN A 102 9.87 3.35 -6.29
C GLN A 102 10.02 4.39 -5.17
N ASP A 103 10.33 5.63 -5.53
CA ASP A 103 10.48 6.72 -4.56
C ASP A 103 9.13 7.21 -3.98
N TYR A 104 8.00 6.84 -4.61
CA TYR A 104 6.68 7.26 -4.15
C TYR A 104 6.36 6.72 -2.76
N PHE A 105 5.82 7.60 -1.91
CA PHE A 105 5.54 7.33 -0.50
C PHE A 105 4.85 5.98 -0.24
N PHE A 106 3.76 5.70 -0.96
CA PHE A 106 3.01 4.46 -0.79
C PHE A 106 3.73 3.22 -1.33
N VAL A 107 4.57 3.37 -2.36
CA VAL A 107 5.39 2.27 -2.88
C VAL A 107 6.44 1.88 -1.84
N LYS A 108 7.11 2.86 -1.23
CA LYS A 108 8.07 2.62 -0.14
C LYS A 108 7.46 1.88 1.04
N ILE A 109 6.25 2.27 1.47
CA ILE A 109 5.54 1.58 2.56
C ILE A 109 5.41 0.08 2.27
N LEU A 110 4.99 -0.28 1.05
CA LEU A 110 4.81 -1.68 0.68
C LEU A 110 6.15 -2.41 0.54
N ILE A 111 7.17 -1.78 -0.05
CA ILE A 111 8.51 -2.39 -0.16
C ILE A 111 9.09 -2.69 1.23
N GLU A 112 9.08 -1.72 2.15
CA GLU A 112 9.58 -1.90 3.51
C GLU A 112 8.82 -3.02 4.23
N LYS A 113 7.49 -3.05 4.15
CA LYS A 113 6.68 -4.11 4.75
C LYS A 113 7.06 -5.49 4.23
N LEU A 114 7.14 -5.64 2.91
CA LEU A 114 7.44 -6.93 2.28
C LEU A 114 8.86 -7.41 2.60
N GLN A 115 9.81 -6.49 2.81
CA GLN A 115 11.17 -6.82 3.26
C GLN A 115 11.17 -7.34 4.71
N GLU A 116 10.39 -6.72 5.59
CA GLU A 116 10.24 -7.15 6.98
C GLU A 116 9.55 -8.52 7.07
N GLU A 117 8.48 -8.75 6.30
CA GLU A 117 7.80 -10.05 6.22
C GLU A 117 8.77 -11.17 5.80
N LYS A 118 9.56 -10.96 4.73
CA LYS A 118 10.57 -11.92 4.27
C LYS A 118 11.66 -12.18 5.31
N SER A 119 12.12 -11.13 5.99
CA SER A 119 13.13 -11.26 7.03
C SER A 119 12.62 -12.08 8.22
N ASN A 120 11.38 -11.83 8.65
CA ASN A 120 10.75 -12.57 9.74
C ASN A 120 10.49 -14.05 9.39
N GLU A 121 10.07 -14.34 8.15
CA GLU A 121 9.93 -15.72 7.68
C GLU A 121 11.26 -16.47 7.72
N SER A 122 12.36 -15.83 7.29
CA SER A 122 13.69 -16.45 7.30
C SER A 122 14.21 -16.79 8.70
N VAL A 123 13.92 -15.94 9.70
CA VAL A 123 14.28 -16.16 11.11
C VAL A 123 13.48 -17.31 11.71
N ASN A 124 12.18 -17.39 11.42
CA ASN A 124 11.33 -18.48 11.93
C ASN A 124 11.70 -19.84 11.32
N SER A 125 12.12 -19.89 10.06
CA SER A 125 12.64 -21.13 9.44
C SER A 125 14.02 -21.57 9.98
N GLY A 126 14.79 -20.68 10.61
CA GLY A 126 16.08 -21.00 11.22
C GLY A 126 16.03 -21.46 12.68
N THR A 127 14.87 -21.37 13.33
CA THR A 127 14.69 -21.70 14.76
C THR A 127 14.08 -23.09 14.97
N ALA A 128 13.87 -23.86 13.89
CA ALA A 128 13.25 -25.18 13.89
C ALA A 128 14.23 -26.33 13.53
N ALA A 129 15.53 -26.16 13.76
CA ALA A 129 16.57 -27.16 13.52
C ALA A 129 17.32 -27.53 14.80
#